data_AF-A0A7J2VVI3-F1
#
_entry.id   AF-A0A7J2VVI3-F1
#
_cell.length_a   1.000
_cell.length_b   1.000
_cell.length_c   1.000
_cell.angle_alpha   90.00
_cell.angle_beta   90.00
_cell.angle_gamma   90.00
#
_symmetry.space_group_name_H-M   'P 1'
#
loop_
_entity.id
_entity.type
_entity.pdbx_description
1 polymer ?
#
loop_
_entity_poly.entity_id
_entity_poly.type
_entity_poly.pdbx_seq_one_letter_code
_entity_poly.pdbx_strand_id
1 'polypeptide(L)'
;MITHVETELAPEEALRTALRLGDSALIVGEVRSKESTVLFEAMRIGALANLVAGTIHGESAYGVYDRVVHDLGLVPTSFKALDIIVIANVIKSPDGLRRFRRVVEVVEVRKKWKEDPMAEGAFVPLMTYSAKEDTLKPTDVLLNGESEVLNEIAKRVREWHGAWDRVWDNILLRAKIKQTMVEFAEKLNRPEILEAEWVVSSNEAFHLISEEVSREVNYVDSKIVYERWLDWFKRRVKW
;
A
#
# COMPACT_ATOMS: atom_id res chain seq x y z
N MET A 1 31.89 23.92 -27.64
CA MET A 1 31.30 22.56 -27.71
C MET A 1 30.79 22.25 -26.33
N ILE A 2 29.46 22.25 -26.19
CA ILE A 2 28.76 21.87 -24.97
C ILE A 2 28.97 20.36 -24.81
N THR A 3 29.36 19.91 -23.61
CA THR A 3 28.69 18.82 -22.88
C THR A 3 29.23 18.81 -21.45
N HIS A 4 28.48 19.46 -20.56
CA HIS A 4 28.39 18.96 -19.19
C HIS A 4 27.90 17.52 -19.29
N VAL A 5 28.78 16.56 -19.01
CA VAL A 5 28.34 15.22 -18.65
C VAL A 5 28.02 15.34 -17.16
N GLU A 6 26.77 15.67 -16.83
CA GLU A 6 26.25 15.24 -15.54
C GLU A 6 26.37 13.72 -15.54
N THR A 7 27.32 13.21 -14.76
CA THR A 7 27.42 11.78 -14.50
C THR A 7 26.11 11.35 -13.88
N GLU A 8 25.27 10.68 -14.68
CA GLU A 8 24.08 10.01 -14.20
C GLU A 8 24.51 9.10 -13.05
N LEU A 9 23.99 9.39 -11.86
CA LEU A 9 24.32 8.64 -10.67
C LEU A 9 23.69 7.26 -10.82
N ALA A 10 24.48 6.19 -10.68
CA ALA A 10 23.97 4.84 -10.83
C ALA A 10 22.83 4.60 -9.82
N PRO A 11 21.73 3.91 -10.20
CA PRO A 11 20.58 3.69 -9.31
C PRO A 11 20.96 3.10 -7.95
N GLU A 12 21.93 2.19 -7.91
CA GLU A 12 22.47 1.61 -6.68
C GLU A 12 23.11 2.65 -5.76
N GLU A 13 23.87 3.60 -6.31
CA GLU A 13 24.57 4.63 -5.53
C GLU A 13 23.60 5.71 -5.02
N ALA A 14 22.60 6.08 -5.83
CA ALA A 14 21.52 6.97 -5.42
C ALA A 14 20.71 6.34 -4.28
N LEU A 15 20.42 5.04 -4.39
CA LEU A 15 19.65 4.30 -3.41
C LEU A 15 20.40 4.14 -2.09
N ARG A 16 21.69 3.77 -2.13
CA ARG A 16 22.54 3.70 -0.92
C ARG A 16 22.71 5.05 -0.23
N THR A 17 22.73 6.13 -0.99
CA THR A 17 22.77 7.49 -0.44
C THR A 17 21.45 7.84 0.24
N ALA A 18 20.31 7.56 -0.40
CA ALA A 18 18.98 7.77 0.18
C ALA A 18 18.80 7.02 1.51
N LEU A 19 19.30 5.78 1.60
CA LEU A 19 19.26 4.99 2.85
C LEU A 19 20.01 5.60 4.03
N ARG A 20 20.96 6.51 3.77
CA ARG A 20 21.72 7.20 4.83
C ARG A 20 21.04 8.48 5.31
N LEU A 21 20.04 8.99 4.59
CA LEU A 21 19.34 10.22 4.93
C LEU A 21 18.31 10.02 6.06
N GLY A 22 17.97 8.76 6.39
CA GLY A 22 17.02 8.45 7.45
C GLY A 22 15.56 8.79 7.11
N ASP A 23 14.65 8.37 7.99
CA ASP A 23 13.20 8.63 8.06
C ASP A 23 12.52 9.10 6.76
N SER A 24 12.40 8.21 5.78
CA SER A 24 11.85 8.53 4.47
C SER A 24 11.08 7.36 3.86
N ALA A 25 10.30 7.65 2.82
CA ALA A 25 9.73 6.65 1.93
C ALA A 25 10.66 6.46 0.73
N LEU A 26 10.89 5.21 0.34
CA LEU A 26 11.67 4.85 -0.83
C LEU A 26 10.78 4.15 -1.83
N ILE A 27 10.69 4.72 -3.02
CA ILE A 27 9.90 4.17 -4.12
C ILE A 27 10.83 3.98 -5.32
N VAL A 28 11.06 2.73 -5.69
CA VAL A 28 11.80 2.38 -6.91
C VAL A 28 10.80 2.20 -8.04
N GLY A 29 10.92 3.04 -9.08
CA GLY A 29 9.99 3.06 -10.21
C GLY A 29 9.77 1.66 -10.80
N GLU A 30 10.84 0.94 -11.14
CA GLU A 30 10.77 -0.45 -11.59
C GLU A 30 12.04 -1.24 -11.27
N VAL A 31 11.88 -2.45 -10.74
CA VAL A 31 12.95 -3.40 -10.46
C VAL A 31 13.18 -4.26 -11.71
N ARG A 32 14.27 -4.00 -12.44
CA ARG A 32 14.58 -4.70 -13.71
C ARG A 32 15.90 -5.45 -13.73
N SER A 33 16.87 -5.04 -12.93
CA SER A 33 18.24 -5.55 -12.96
C SER A 33 18.76 -5.83 -11.55
N LYS A 34 19.92 -6.49 -11.47
CA LYS A 34 20.59 -6.77 -10.19
C LYS A 34 20.91 -5.51 -9.38
N GLU A 35 21.04 -4.35 -10.02
CA GLU A 35 21.28 -3.07 -9.31
C GLU A 35 20.08 -2.66 -8.45
N SER A 36 18.89 -3.18 -8.76
CA SER A 36 17.66 -2.96 -7.98
C SER A 36 17.51 -3.92 -6.78
N THR A 37 18.45 -4.85 -6.56
CA THR A 37 18.45 -5.74 -5.37
C THR A 37 18.62 -4.98 -4.07
N VAL A 38 19.22 -3.78 -4.14
CA VAL A 38 19.38 -2.86 -3.01
C VAL A 38 18.02 -2.48 -2.39
N LEU A 39 16.91 -2.56 -3.14
CA LEU A 39 15.56 -2.40 -2.58
C LEU A 39 15.26 -3.46 -1.51
N PHE A 40 15.61 -4.72 -1.78
CA PHE A 40 15.40 -5.83 -0.85
C PHE A 40 16.39 -5.76 0.33
N GLU A 41 17.61 -5.27 0.09
CA GLU A 41 18.56 -4.98 1.16
C GLU A 41 18.05 -3.87 2.08
N ALA A 42 17.52 -2.78 1.50
CA ALA A 42 16.88 -1.68 2.20
C ALA A 42 15.73 -2.16 3.10
N MET A 43 14.83 -2.97 2.54
CA MET A 43 13.72 -3.57 3.27
C MET A 43 14.22 -4.43 4.44
N ARG A 44 15.24 -5.27 4.22
CA ARG A 44 15.75 -6.22 5.23
C ARG A 44 16.47 -5.52 6.39
N ILE A 45 17.22 -4.45 6.10
CA ILE A 45 17.95 -3.69 7.12
C ILE A 45 16.99 -2.81 7.95
N GLY A 46 15.76 -2.61 7.47
CA GLY A 46 14.85 -1.63 8.05
C GLY A 46 15.42 -0.22 7.93
N ALA A 47 16.20 0.03 6.88
CA ALA A 47 16.96 1.26 6.70
C ALA A 47 16.07 2.52 6.55
N LEU A 48 14.76 2.31 6.42
CA LEU A 48 13.75 3.34 6.27
C LEU A 48 12.62 3.08 7.27
N ALA A 49 12.20 4.13 7.96
CA ALA A 49 11.23 4.03 9.05
C ALA A 49 9.78 3.84 8.58
N ASN A 50 9.47 4.11 7.30
CA ASN A 50 8.10 4.22 6.81
C ASN A 50 7.76 3.21 5.70
N LEU A 51 8.01 3.56 4.43
CA LEU A 51 7.58 2.78 3.28
C LEU A 51 8.75 2.48 2.36
N VAL A 52 8.88 1.22 1.96
CA VAL A 52 9.77 0.80 0.89
C VAL A 52 8.94 0.07 -0.14
N ALA A 53 8.90 0.58 -1.38
CA ALA A 53 8.05 0.05 -2.43
C ALA A 53 8.76 0.11 -3.79
N GLY A 54 8.27 -0.70 -4.72
CA GLY A 54 8.63 -0.56 -6.12
C GLY A 54 7.71 -1.36 -7.02
N THR A 55 7.85 -1.19 -8.33
CA THR A 55 7.13 -2.02 -9.29
C THR A 55 8.02 -3.10 -9.86
N ILE A 56 7.44 -4.25 -10.20
CA ILE A 56 8.13 -5.35 -10.84
C ILE A 56 7.14 -6.04 -11.78
N HIS A 57 7.63 -6.50 -12.92
CA HIS A 57 6.81 -7.24 -13.84
C HIS A 57 6.56 -8.67 -13.31
N GLY A 58 5.31 -8.99 -12.99
CA GLY A 58 4.88 -10.31 -12.56
C GLY A 58 3.37 -10.47 -12.71
N GLU A 59 2.93 -11.64 -13.15
CA GLU A 59 1.51 -11.94 -13.39
C GLU A 59 0.80 -12.53 -12.15
N SER A 60 1.56 -12.92 -11.13
CA SER A 60 1.08 -13.47 -9.85
C SER A 60 2.11 -13.21 -8.74
N ALA A 61 1.73 -13.39 -7.48
CA ALA A 61 2.67 -13.28 -6.36
C ALA A 61 3.84 -14.28 -6.45
N TYR A 62 3.58 -15.50 -6.95
CA TYR A 62 4.65 -16.48 -7.23
C TYR A 62 5.53 -16.05 -8.41
N GLY A 63 4.95 -15.47 -9.47
CA GLY A 63 5.74 -14.93 -10.58
C GLY A 63 6.66 -13.78 -10.14
N VAL A 64 6.23 -12.98 -9.17
CA VAL A 64 7.09 -11.97 -8.52
C VAL A 64 8.21 -12.65 -7.73
N TYR A 65 7.93 -13.74 -7.01
CA TYR A 65 8.96 -14.53 -6.34
C TYR A 65 10.01 -15.08 -7.30
N ASP A 66 9.59 -15.71 -8.39
CA ASP A 66 10.50 -16.25 -9.40
C ASP A 66 11.40 -15.16 -9.98
N ARG A 67 10.83 -14.00 -10.34
CA ARG A 67 11.60 -12.84 -10.79
C ARG A 67 12.64 -12.40 -9.76
N VAL A 68 12.26 -12.29 -8.50
CA VAL A 68 13.15 -11.78 -7.46
C VAL A 68 14.26 -12.78 -7.11
N VAL A 69 13.91 -14.06 -6.97
CA VAL A 69 14.83 -15.09 -6.49
C VAL A 69 15.62 -15.71 -7.64
N HIS A 70 14.95 -16.11 -8.72
CA HIS A 70 15.57 -16.83 -9.83
C HIS A 70 16.16 -15.89 -10.88
N ASP A 71 15.42 -14.86 -11.33
CA ASP A 71 15.93 -13.97 -12.40
C ASP A 71 16.97 -12.96 -11.86
N LEU A 72 16.67 -12.30 -10.73
CA LEU A 72 17.57 -11.31 -10.11
C LEU A 72 18.64 -11.97 -9.22
N GLY A 73 18.45 -13.22 -8.83
CA GLY A 73 19.44 -13.98 -8.04
C GLY A 73 19.50 -13.60 -6.56
N LEU A 74 18.42 -13.06 -5.98
CA LEU A 74 18.36 -12.86 -4.54
C LEU A 74 18.15 -14.18 -3.81
N VAL A 75 18.71 -14.29 -2.61
CA VAL A 75 18.43 -15.43 -1.74
C VAL A 75 16.93 -15.46 -1.36
N PRO A 76 16.28 -16.64 -1.31
CA PRO A 76 14.85 -16.76 -0.99
C PRO A 76 14.43 -16.03 0.30
N THR A 77 15.30 -16.03 1.31
CA THR A 77 15.04 -15.35 2.59
C THR A 77 14.88 -13.84 2.45
N SER A 78 15.48 -13.20 1.44
CA SER A 78 15.29 -11.77 1.16
C SER A 78 13.87 -11.45 0.72
N PHE A 79 13.18 -12.41 0.07
CA PHE A 79 11.80 -12.22 -0.36
C PHE A 79 10.84 -12.01 0.81
N LYS A 80 11.16 -12.57 1.98
CA LYS A 80 10.39 -12.39 3.21
C LYS A 80 10.37 -10.94 3.70
N ALA A 81 11.19 -10.05 3.16
CA ALA A 81 11.13 -8.63 3.49
C ALA A 81 9.88 -7.94 2.89
N LEU A 82 9.24 -8.52 1.87
CA LEU A 82 7.98 -8.00 1.31
C LEU A 82 6.80 -8.34 2.21
N ASP A 83 5.97 -7.36 2.55
CA ASP A 83 4.75 -7.56 3.33
C ASP A 83 3.52 -7.77 2.44
N ILE A 84 3.38 -6.93 1.40
CA ILE A 84 2.22 -6.92 0.50
C ILE A 84 2.67 -6.90 -0.96
N ILE A 85 1.98 -7.64 -1.81
CA ILE A 85 2.08 -7.59 -3.26
C ILE A 85 0.72 -7.20 -3.83
N VAL A 86 0.67 -6.14 -4.63
CA VAL A 86 -0.54 -5.71 -5.34
C VAL A 86 -0.39 -6.06 -6.82
N ILE A 87 -1.24 -6.95 -7.32
CA ILE A 87 -1.22 -7.37 -8.72
C ILE A 87 -2.23 -6.52 -9.49
N ALA A 88 -1.74 -5.77 -10.48
CA ALA A 88 -2.56 -5.05 -11.44
C ALA A 88 -2.45 -5.72 -12.81
N ASN A 89 -3.59 -6.01 -13.44
CA ASN A 89 -3.65 -6.68 -14.73
C ASN A 89 -4.66 -6.02 -15.68
N VAL A 90 -4.52 -6.31 -16.97
CA VAL A 90 -5.43 -5.87 -18.03
C VAL A 90 -6.49 -6.94 -18.25
N ILE A 91 -7.74 -6.59 -17.98
CA ILE A 91 -8.92 -7.42 -18.24
C ILE A 91 -9.50 -7.02 -19.59
N LYS A 92 -9.90 -8.01 -20.37
CA LYS A 92 -10.50 -7.82 -21.69
C LYS A 92 -12.01 -8.01 -21.63
N SER A 93 -12.75 -7.22 -22.39
CA SER A 93 -14.16 -7.50 -22.66
C SER A 93 -14.33 -8.83 -23.41
N PRO A 94 -15.54 -9.44 -23.40
CA PRO A 94 -15.79 -10.69 -24.12
C PRO A 94 -15.48 -10.61 -25.62
N ASP A 95 -15.63 -9.44 -26.23
CA ASP A 95 -15.30 -9.17 -27.64
C ASP A 95 -13.80 -8.90 -27.88
N GLY A 96 -12.98 -8.80 -26.82
CA GLY A 96 -11.55 -8.50 -26.87
C GLY A 96 -11.19 -7.06 -27.29
N LEU A 97 -12.17 -6.22 -27.61
CA LEU A 97 -11.95 -4.87 -28.14
C LEU A 97 -11.64 -3.85 -27.04
N ARG A 98 -12.25 -3.99 -25.86
CA ARG A 98 -12.05 -3.09 -24.73
C ARG A 98 -11.10 -3.72 -23.73
N ARG A 99 -10.22 -2.88 -23.18
CA ARG A 99 -9.22 -3.26 -22.19
C ARG A 99 -9.39 -2.38 -20.97
N PHE A 100 -9.45 -3.00 -19.81
CA PHE A 100 -9.63 -2.34 -18.53
C PHE A 100 -8.45 -2.73 -17.62
N ARG A 101 -7.79 -1.75 -17.00
CA ARG A 101 -6.81 -2.04 -15.96
C ARG A 101 -7.55 -2.21 -14.64
N ARG A 102 -7.26 -3.29 -13.92
CA ARG A 102 -7.83 -3.60 -12.62
C ARG A 102 -6.73 -4.10 -11.69
N VAL A 103 -6.82 -3.75 -10.42
CA VAL A 103 -6.16 -4.53 -9.38
C VAL A 103 -6.92 -5.85 -9.31
N VAL A 104 -6.22 -6.96 -9.54
CA VAL A 104 -6.82 -8.30 -9.55
C VAL A 104 -6.63 -9.03 -8.24
N GLU A 105 -5.57 -8.69 -7.51
CA GLU A 105 -5.23 -9.36 -6.26
C GLU A 105 -4.42 -8.43 -5.35
N VAL A 106 -4.68 -8.50 -4.05
CA VAL A 106 -3.83 -7.94 -3.00
C VAL A 106 -3.42 -9.10 -2.10
N VAL A 107 -2.13 -9.41 -2.09
CA VAL A 107 -1.57 -10.60 -1.46
C VAL A 107 -0.67 -10.20 -0.30
N GLU A 108 -0.90 -10.79 0.86
CA GLU A 108 0.02 -10.79 1.98
C GLU A 108 1.08 -11.88 1.81
N VAL A 109 2.33 -11.54 2.12
CA VAL A 109 3.45 -12.49 2.12
C VAL A 109 3.78 -12.88 3.56
N ARG A 110 3.34 -14.07 3.98
CA ARG A 110 3.69 -14.67 5.27
C ARG A 110 5.16 -15.08 5.31
N LYS A 111 5.73 -15.09 6.51
CA LYS A 111 7.19 -15.23 6.70
C LYS A 111 7.62 -16.66 7.06
N LYS A 112 6.67 -17.53 7.42
CA LYS A 112 6.90 -18.89 7.93
C LYS A 112 6.83 -19.94 6.80
N TRP A 113 7.85 -19.93 5.94
CA TRP A 113 8.09 -20.94 4.89
C TRP A 113 9.61 -21.16 4.75
N LYS A 114 10.05 -22.24 4.11
CA LYS A 114 11.48 -22.59 4.02
C LYS A 114 11.98 -22.80 2.60
N GLU A 115 11.23 -23.52 1.78
CA GLU A 115 11.66 -24.00 0.46
C GLU A 115 10.77 -23.45 -0.64
N ASP A 116 9.47 -23.72 -0.62
CA ASP A 116 8.52 -23.29 -1.63
C ASP A 116 7.42 -22.42 -0.99
N PRO A 117 7.45 -21.09 -1.20
CA PRO A 117 6.47 -20.19 -0.61
C PRO A 117 5.04 -20.46 -1.09
N MET A 118 4.82 -21.01 -2.28
CA MET A 118 3.48 -21.34 -2.75
C MET A 118 2.95 -22.60 -2.06
N ALA A 119 3.74 -23.67 -2.05
CA ALA A 119 3.34 -24.93 -1.42
C ALA A 119 3.17 -24.79 0.11
N GLU A 120 3.94 -23.90 0.74
CA GLU A 120 3.90 -23.64 2.18
C GLU A 120 2.91 -22.54 2.58
N GLY A 121 2.11 -22.02 1.65
CA GLY A 121 1.04 -21.05 1.95
C GLY A 121 1.55 -19.67 2.38
N ALA A 122 2.69 -19.23 1.83
CA ALA A 122 3.23 -17.91 2.07
C ALA A 122 2.41 -16.79 1.42
N PHE A 123 1.75 -17.06 0.30
CA PHE A 123 0.94 -16.08 -0.42
C PHE A 123 -0.52 -16.17 -0.01
N VAL A 124 -1.00 -15.16 0.70
CA VAL A 124 -2.35 -15.13 1.22
C VAL A 124 -3.13 -13.97 0.61
N PRO A 125 -4.13 -14.24 -0.25
CA PRO A 125 -4.93 -13.17 -0.82
C PRO A 125 -5.79 -12.51 0.25
N LEU A 126 -5.60 -11.20 0.44
CA LEU A 126 -6.45 -10.35 1.28
C LEU A 126 -7.62 -9.78 0.48
N MET A 127 -7.42 -9.53 -0.80
CA MET A 127 -8.49 -9.10 -1.71
C MET A 127 -8.33 -9.78 -3.08
N THR A 128 -9.45 -10.14 -3.70
CA THR A 128 -9.50 -10.79 -5.01
C THR A 128 -10.56 -10.15 -5.89
N TYR A 129 -10.24 -9.99 -7.17
CA TYR A 129 -11.15 -9.36 -8.12
C TYR A 129 -12.20 -10.34 -8.64
N SER A 130 -13.46 -9.90 -8.64
CA SER A 130 -14.57 -10.62 -9.25
C SER A 130 -14.85 -10.07 -10.63
N ALA A 131 -14.51 -10.83 -11.67
CA ALA A 131 -14.83 -10.47 -13.07
C ALA A 131 -16.33 -10.40 -13.35
N LYS A 132 -17.14 -11.12 -12.55
CA LYS A 132 -18.60 -11.10 -12.66
C LYS A 132 -19.21 -9.76 -12.23
N GLU A 133 -18.63 -9.13 -11.22
CA GLU A 133 -19.15 -7.88 -10.60
C GLU A 133 -18.25 -6.67 -10.87
N ASP A 134 -17.19 -6.85 -11.66
CA ASP A 134 -16.16 -5.84 -11.93
C ASP A 134 -15.64 -5.14 -10.66
N THR A 135 -15.46 -5.89 -9.57
CA THR A 135 -15.16 -5.34 -8.24
C THR A 135 -14.09 -6.14 -7.52
N LEU A 136 -13.14 -5.44 -6.87
CA LEU A 136 -12.17 -6.03 -5.96
C LEU A 136 -12.83 -6.29 -4.60
N LYS A 137 -12.86 -7.55 -4.15
CA LYS A 137 -13.55 -7.99 -2.94
C LYS A 137 -12.58 -8.43 -1.86
N PRO A 138 -12.85 -8.13 -0.58
CA PRO A 138 -12.09 -8.70 0.53
C PRO A 138 -12.31 -10.22 0.60
N THR A 139 -11.29 -10.95 1.02
CA THR A 139 -11.39 -12.38 1.35
C THR A 139 -11.78 -12.57 2.81
N ASP A 140 -12.21 -13.78 3.18
CA ASP A 140 -12.52 -14.12 4.57
C ASP A 140 -11.30 -13.92 5.49
N VAL A 141 -10.08 -14.17 4.98
CA VAL A 141 -8.83 -13.89 5.71
C VAL A 141 -8.76 -12.43 6.15
N LEU A 142 -9.06 -11.50 5.25
CA LEU A 142 -9.05 -10.08 5.57
C LEU A 142 -10.19 -9.73 6.53
N LEU A 143 -11.42 -10.21 6.26
CA LEU A 143 -12.60 -9.87 7.07
C LEU A 143 -12.51 -10.40 8.51
N ASN A 144 -11.98 -11.61 8.68
CA ASN A 144 -11.85 -12.26 9.98
C ASN A 144 -10.62 -11.79 10.78
N GLY A 145 -9.80 -10.89 10.23
CA GLY A 145 -8.61 -10.37 10.91
C GLY A 145 -7.45 -11.37 10.98
N GLU A 146 -7.35 -12.28 10.02
CA GLU A 146 -6.29 -13.30 9.96
C GLU A 146 -5.01 -12.82 9.25
N SER A 147 -4.98 -11.57 8.78
CA SER A 147 -3.80 -10.93 8.20
C SER A 147 -2.69 -10.79 9.25
N GLU A 148 -1.53 -11.41 9.01
CA GLU A 148 -0.36 -11.26 9.87
C GLU A 148 0.13 -9.81 9.87
N VAL A 149 0.12 -9.14 8.70
CA VAL A 149 0.60 -7.75 8.55
C VAL A 149 -0.25 -6.78 9.36
N LEU A 150 -1.59 -6.87 9.27
CA LEU A 150 -2.46 -5.99 10.04
C LEU A 150 -2.35 -6.24 11.55
N ASN A 151 -2.21 -7.50 11.96
CA ASN A 151 -1.99 -7.83 13.37
C ASN A 151 -0.64 -7.33 13.90
N GLU A 152 0.42 -7.35 13.08
CA GLU A 152 1.73 -6.78 13.42
C GLU A 152 1.67 -5.26 13.64
N ILE A 153 0.79 -4.56 12.92
CA ILE A 153 0.49 -3.14 13.14
C ILE A 153 -0.33 -2.97 14.42
N ALA A 154 -1.43 -3.73 14.55
CA ALA A 154 -2.36 -3.62 15.66
C ALA A 154 -1.68 -3.87 17.01
N LYS A 155 -0.75 -4.83 17.11
CA LYS A 155 -0.07 -5.13 18.37
C LYS A 155 0.82 -4.00 18.90
N ARG A 156 1.23 -3.07 18.02
CA ARG A 156 2.09 -1.92 18.38
C ARG A 156 1.28 -0.72 18.86
N VAL A 157 -0.05 -0.77 18.71
CA VAL A 157 -0.96 0.30 19.12
C VAL A 157 -1.84 -0.21 20.24
N ARG A 158 -1.70 0.39 21.43
CA ARG A 158 -2.39 -0.04 22.65
C ARG A 158 -3.91 -0.22 22.48
N GLU A 159 -4.55 0.66 21.70
CA GLU A 159 -6.00 0.64 21.48
C GLU A 159 -6.48 -0.46 20.52
N TRP A 160 -5.59 -0.98 19.68
CA TRP A 160 -5.87 -1.96 18.63
C TRP A 160 -5.45 -3.38 19.00
N HIS A 161 -4.54 -3.54 19.96
CA HIS A 161 -4.06 -4.85 20.40
C HIS A 161 -5.22 -5.74 20.89
N GLY A 162 -5.55 -6.78 20.14
CA GLY A 162 -6.65 -7.71 20.44
C GLY A 162 -8.05 -7.16 20.17
N ALA A 163 -8.17 -5.99 19.53
CA ALA A 163 -9.44 -5.33 19.22
C ALA A 163 -9.63 -5.19 17.69
N TRP A 164 -9.84 -6.32 17.01
CA TRP A 164 -9.98 -6.37 15.55
C TRP A 164 -11.09 -5.43 15.02
N ASP A 165 -12.24 -5.39 15.69
CA ASP A 165 -13.34 -4.50 15.30
C ASP A 165 -12.90 -3.03 15.19
N ARG A 166 -12.01 -2.57 16.08
CA ARG A 166 -11.48 -1.20 16.05
C ARG A 166 -10.51 -0.97 14.90
N VAL A 167 -9.70 -1.97 14.58
CA VAL A 167 -8.80 -1.93 13.42
C VAL A 167 -9.62 -1.86 12.14
N TRP A 168 -10.63 -2.72 12.04
CA TRP A 168 -11.53 -2.79 10.90
C TRP A 168 -12.34 -1.50 10.73
N ASP A 169 -12.89 -0.96 11.82
CA ASP A 169 -13.59 0.33 11.82
C ASP A 169 -12.69 1.46 11.31
N ASN A 170 -11.41 1.48 11.72
CA ASN A 170 -10.46 2.48 11.24
C ASN A 170 -10.14 2.33 9.74
N ILE A 171 -10.01 1.09 9.25
CA ILE A 171 -9.84 0.80 7.82
C ILE A 171 -11.05 1.31 7.03
N LEU A 172 -12.27 1.00 7.48
CA LEU A 172 -13.51 1.44 6.84
C LEU A 172 -13.69 2.96 6.90
N LEU A 173 -13.30 3.60 8.00
CA LEU A 173 -13.29 5.06 8.13
C LEU A 173 -12.41 5.70 7.06
N ARG A 174 -11.17 5.22 6.89
CA ARG A 174 -10.24 5.73 5.87
C ARG A 174 -10.77 5.48 4.46
N ALA A 175 -11.35 4.30 4.21
CA ALA A 175 -12.00 3.99 2.95
C ALA A 175 -13.16 4.97 2.65
N LYS A 176 -14.01 5.24 3.65
CA LYS A 176 -15.13 6.19 3.54
C LYS A 176 -14.66 7.63 3.27
N ILE A 177 -13.57 8.06 3.91
CA ILE A 177 -12.93 9.35 3.65
C ILE A 177 -12.51 9.45 2.17
N LYS A 178 -11.78 8.45 1.67
CA LYS A 178 -11.34 8.42 0.27
C LYS A 178 -12.51 8.39 -0.71
N GLN A 179 -13.52 7.58 -0.44
CA GLN A 179 -14.75 7.52 -1.22
C GLN A 179 -15.44 8.90 -1.27
N THR A 180 -15.56 9.57 -0.12
CA THR A 180 -16.16 10.91 -0.04
C THR A 180 -15.36 11.93 -0.86
N MET A 181 -14.02 11.88 -0.83
CA MET A 181 -13.19 12.77 -1.66
C MET A 181 -13.46 12.58 -3.16
N VAL A 182 -13.58 11.33 -3.63
CA VAL A 182 -13.93 11.01 -5.03
C VAL A 182 -15.29 11.56 -5.39
N GLU A 183 -16.30 11.31 -4.56
CA GLU A 183 -17.66 11.80 -4.79
C GLU A 183 -17.73 13.33 -4.90
N PHE A 184 -17.00 14.05 -4.05
CA PHE A 184 -16.93 15.51 -4.13
C PHE A 184 -16.15 16.01 -5.35
N ALA A 185 -15.05 15.34 -5.71
CA ALA A 185 -14.29 15.66 -6.92
C ALA A 185 -15.15 15.54 -8.17
N GLU A 186 -15.93 14.47 -8.30
CA GLU A 186 -16.88 14.25 -9.40
C GLU A 186 -18.02 15.27 -9.37
N LYS A 187 -18.67 15.44 -8.20
CA LYS A 187 -19.84 16.30 -8.05
C LYS A 187 -19.54 17.78 -8.30
N LEU A 188 -18.34 18.23 -7.92
CA LEU A 188 -17.89 19.60 -8.15
C LEU A 188 -17.16 19.77 -9.49
N ASN A 189 -16.88 18.68 -10.21
CA ASN A 189 -16.01 18.65 -11.38
C ASN A 189 -14.63 19.28 -11.10
N ARG A 190 -14.04 18.90 -9.96
CA ARG A 190 -12.78 19.42 -9.42
C ARG A 190 -11.79 18.27 -9.17
N PRO A 191 -11.11 17.75 -10.21
CA PRO A 191 -10.19 16.63 -10.08
C PRO A 191 -9.00 16.93 -9.17
N GLU A 192 -8.66 18.21 -8.96
CA GLU A 192 -7.57 18.61 -8.08
C GLU A 192 -7.77 18.17 -6.61
N ILE A 193 -9.01 17.88 -6.20
CA ILE A 193 -9.33 17.33 -4.86
C ILE A 193 -8.65 15.96 -4.64
N LEU A 194 -8.31 15.25 -5.71
CA LEU A 194 -7.64 13.96 -5.66
C LEU A 194 -6.11 14.07 -5.74
N GLU A 195 -5.57 15.27 -5.94
CA GLU A 195 -4.15 15.52 -6.06
C GLU A 195 -3.45 15.57 -4.70
N ALA A 196 -2.12 15.46 -4.72
CA ALA A 196 -1.28 15.29 -3.53
C ALA A 196 -1.56 16.33 -2.43
N GLU A 197 -1.70 17.60 -2.77
CA GLU A 197 -1.95 18.69 -1.80
C GLU A 197 -3.22 18.43 -0.96
N TRP A 198 -4.30 18.03 -1.61
CA TRP A 198 -5.57 17.73 -0.96
C TRP A 198 -5.51 16.43 -0.17
N VAL A 199 -4.86 15.41 -0.72
CA VAL A 199 -4.69 14.12 -0.06
C VAL A 199 -3.88 14.25 1.22
N VAL A 200 -2.78 15.03 1.21
CA VAL A 200 -1.95 15.31 2.38
C VAL A 200 -2.74 16.10 3.41
N SER A 201 -3.35 17.22 3.02
CA SER A 201 -4.16 18.06 3.93
C SER A 201 -5.31 17.27 4.57
N SER A 202 -5.97 16.40 3.79
CA SER A 202 -7.04 15.53 4.28
C SER A 202 -6.53 14.51 5.29
N ASN A 203 -5.34 13.95 5.07
CA ASN A 203 -4.74 12.98 5.99
C ASN A 203 -4.29 13.65 7.30
N GLU A 204 -3.72 14.84 7.23
CA GLU A 204 -3.37 15.65 8.41
C GLU A 204 -4.60 15.98 9.25
N ALA A 205 -5.67 16.46 8.61
CA ALA A 205 -6.93 16.75 9.29
C ALA A 205 -7.52 15.49 9.96
N PHE A 206 -7.48 14.35 9.27
CA PHE A 206 -7.88 13.07 9.86
C PHE A 206 -7.10 12.73 11.14
N HIS A 207 -5.78 12.91 11.14
CA HIS A 207 -4.94 12.62 12.32
C HIS A 207 -5.21 13.57 13.49
N LEU A 208 -5.29 14.89 13.23
CA LEU A 208 -5.59 15.89 14.25
C LEU A 208 -6.96 15.65 14.89
N ILE A 209 -7.98 15.41 14.07
CA ILE A 209 -9.34 15.12 14.54
C ILE A 209 -9.38 13.80 15.30
N SER A 210 -8.67 12.76 14.84
CA SER A 210 -8.61 11.48 15.55
C SER A 210 -7.97 11.62 16.93
N GLU A 211 -6.93 12.45 17.05
CA GLU A 211 -6.30 12.77 18.34
C GLU A 211 -7.25 13.53 19.27
N GLU A 212 -7.94 14.56 18.77
CA GLU A 212 -8.95 15.29 19.54
C GLU A 212 -10.05 14.37 20.07
N VAL A 213 -10.61 13.53 19.20
CA VAL A 213 -11.66 12.57 19.57
C VAL A 213 -11.13 11.57 20.60
N SER A 214 -9.93 11.02 20.39
CA SER A 214 -9.31 10.09 21.35
C SER A 214 -9.13 10.72 22.73
N ARG A 215 -8.76 12.00 22.82
CA ARG A 215 -8.66 12.72 24.11
C ARG A 215 -10.02 12.94 24.78
N GLU A 216 -11.09 13.13 24.02
CA GLU A 216 -12.42 13.39 24.54
C GLU A 216 -13.15 12.14 25.03
N VAL A 217 -13.10 11.05 24.24
CA VAL A 217 -13.86 9.82 24.53
C VAL A 217 -12.99 8.61 24.88
N ASN A 218 -11.68 8.81 25.01
CA ASN A 218 -10.67 7.80 25.40
C ASN A 218 -10.51 6.63 24.41
N TYR A 219 -10.91 6.83 23.14
CA TYR A 219 -10.62 5.99 21.98
C TYR A 219 -10.96 6.74 20.67
N VAL A 220 -10.48 6.27 19.53
CA VAL A 220 -10.83 6.84 18.21
C VAL A 220 -12.22 6.34 17.75
N ASP A 221 -13.28 7.09 18.04
CA ASP A 221 -14.62 6.80 17.51
C ASP A 221 -14.73 7.18 16.03
N SER A 222 -14.89 6.17 15.17
CA SER A 222 -14.89 6.37 13.72
C SER A 222 -16.04 7.22 13.20
N LYS A 223 -17.20 7.23 13.85
CA LYS A 223 -18.35 8.03 13.43
C LYS A 223 -18.09 9.50 13.73
N ILE A 224 -17.65 9.81 14.96
CA ILE A 224 -17.34 11.17 15.38
C ILE A 224 -16.20 11.75 14.54
N VAL A 225 -15.14 10.97 14.30
CA VAL A 225 -14.03 11.39 13.44
C VAL A 225 -14.52 11.70 12.03
N TYR A 226 -15.34 10.82 11.43
CA TYR A 226 -15.87 11.06 10.09
C TYR A 226 -16.72 12.32 10.00
N GLU A 227 -17.62 12.55 10.97
CA GLU A 227 -18.50 13.72 10.98
C GLU A 227 -17.70 15.02 11.07
N ARG A 228 -16.75 15.09 12.01
CA ARG A 228 -15.85 16.26 12.15
C ARG A 228 -14.97 16.46 10.93
N TRP A 229 -14.44 15.37 10.37
CA TRP A 229 -13.63 15.42 9.15
C TRP A 229 -14.46 15.90 7.96
N LEU A 230 -15.71 15.45 7.82
CA LEU A 230 -16.61 15.85 6.75
C LEU A 230 -16.94 17.35 6.84
N ASP A 231 -17.16 17.88 8.03
CA ASP A 231 -17.40 19.31 8.25
C ASP A 231 -16.16 20.16 7.96
N TRP A 232 -14.97 19.67 8.32
CA TRP A 232 -13.71 20.28 7.89
C TRP A 232 -13.59 20.26 6.35
N PHE A 233 -13.85 19.12 5.72
CA PHE A 233 -13.67 18.92 4.29
C PHE A 233 -14.62 19.81 3.48
N LYS A 234 -15.92 19.85 3.84
CA LYS A 234 -16.93 20.72 3.22
C LYS A 234 -16.53 22.19 3.26
N ARG A 235 -16.08 22.68 4.43
CA ARG A 235 -15.57 24.05 4.56
C ARG A 235 -14.39 24.32 3.63
N ARG A 236 -13.47 23.36 3.52
CA ARG A 236 -12.28 23.49 2.65
C ARG A 236 -12.63 23.52 1.16
N VAL A 237 -13.55 22.67 0.73
CA VAL A 237 -14.01 22.64 -0.68
C VAL A 237 -15.03 23.74 -1.00
N LYS A 238 -15.41 24.57 -0.02
CA LYS A 238 -16.41 25.64 -0.11
C LYS A 238 -17.79 25.12 -0.52
N TRP A 239 -18.23 24.04 0.13
CA TRP A 239 -19.56 23.45 0.03
C TRP A 239 -20.49 23.96 1.13
#